data_AF-A0A430R8H5-F1
#
_entry.id   AF-A0A430R8H5-F1
#
_cell.length_a   1.000
_cell.length_b   1.000
_cell.length_c   1.000
_cell.angle_alpha   90.00
_cell.angle_beta   90.00
_cell.angle_gamma   90.00
#
_symmetry.space_group_name_H-M   'P 1'
#
loop_
_entity.id
_entity.type
_entity.pdbx_description
1 polymer ?
#
loop_
_entity_poly.entity_id
_entity_poly.type
_entity_poly.pdbx_seq_one_letter_code
_entity_poly.pdbx_strand_id
1 'polypeptide(L)'
;MERALLAAEAVEEKEVVGLLQALVRIPSHYPGPGKAGVVAFLEAFLKERGLRPFRQEAAPGRPNLVVDLGEGEGGLLLEGHTDVVTPGDEALWRYPPYGGVA
;
A
#
# COMPACT_ATOMS: atom_id res chain seq x y z
N MET A 1 -18.02 9.68 -17.06
CA MET A 1 -17.11 8.89 -17.92
C MET A 1 -15.81 9.64 -18.20
N GLU A 2 -15.87 10.91 -18.65
CA GLU A 2 -14.68 11.74 -18.92
C GLU A 2 -13.66 11.83 -17.77
N ARG A 3 -14.11 12.11 -16.53
CA ARG A 3 -13.21 12.16 -15.36
C ARG A 3 -12.50 10.84 -15.06
N ALA A 4 -13.15 9.71 -15.32
CA ALA A 4 -12.56 8.39 -15.11
C ALA A 4 -11.48 8.08 -16.15
N LEU A 5 -11.68 8.52 -17.40
CA LEU A 5 -10.66 8.43 -18.45
C LEU A 5 -9.47 9.32 -18.13
N LEU A 6 -9.70 10.58 -17.75
CA LEU A 6 -8.63 11.49 -17.32
C LEU A 6 -7.85 10.92 -16.12
N ALA A 7 -8.53 10.31 -15.15
CA ALA A 7 -7.87 9.66 -14.02
C ALA A 7 -7.02 8.47 -14.47
N ALA A 8 -7.49 7.66 -15.42
CA ALA A 8 -6.72 6.54 -15.97
C ALA A 8 -5.50 7.03 -16.78
N GLU A 9 -5.66 8.10 -17.56
CA GLU A 9 -4.57 8.73 -18.32
C GLU A 9 -3.52 9.39 -17.43
N ALA A 10 -3.90 9.84 -16.23
CA ALA A 10 -2.99 10.42 -15.25
C ALA A 10 -2.12 9.37 -14.52
N VAL A 11 -2.39 8.06 -14.70
CA VAL A 11 -1.59 7.00 -14.09
C VAL A 11 -0.30 6.79 -14.89
N GLU A 12 0.81 7.22 -14.32
CA GLU A 12 2.15 7.01 -14.87
C GLU A 12 2.68 5.61 -14.52
N GLU A 13 2.93 4.77 -15.54
CA GLU A 13 3.40 3.38 -15.35
C GLU A 13 4.67 3.31 -14.48
N LYS A 14 5.62 4.22 -14.71
CA LYS A 14 6.89 4.26 -13.95
C LYS A 14 6.66 4.59 -12.48
N GLU A 15 5.68 5.45 -12.17
CA GLU A 15 5.33 5.76 -10.79
C GLU A 15 4.69 4.54 -10.12
N VAL A 16 3.78 3.85 -10.81
CA VAL A 16 3.13 2.64 -10.28
C VAL A 16 4.15 1.54 -10.00
N VAL A 17 5.05 1.26 -10.95
CA VAL A 17 6.13 0.28 -10.76
C VAL A 17 7.06 0.70 -9.63
N GLY A 18 7.44 1.98 -9.56
CA GLY A 18 8.29 2.50 -8.49
C GLY A 18 7.65 2.36 -7.10
N LEU A 19 6.36 2.68 -6.98
CA LEU A 19 5.58 2.49 -5.76
C LEU A 19 5.51 1.01 -5.38
N LEU A 20 5.17 0.13 -6.32
CA LEU A 20 5.12 -1.31 -6.08
C LEU A 20 6.46 -1.86 -5.60
N GLN A 21 7.56 -1.48 -6.25
CA GLN A 21 8.90 -1.90 -5.82
C GLN A 21 9.24 -1.41 -4.41
N ALA A 22 8.88 -0.17 -4.07
CA ALA A 22 9.10 0.37 -2.74
C ALA A 22 8.31 -0.40 -1.68
N LEU A 23 7.04 -0.75 -1.96
CA LEU A 23 6.21 -1.55 -1.08
C LEU A 23 6.76 -2.98 -0.91
N VAL A 24 7.17 -3.64 -2.00
CA VAL A 24 7.78 -4.99 -1.95
C VAL A 24 9.07 -5.01 -1.14
N ARG A 25 9.86 -3.93 -1.17
CA ARG A 25 11.11 -3.82 -0.39
C ARG A 25 10.90 -3.69 1.11
N ILE A 26 9.66 -3.53 1.58
CA ILE A 26 9.32 -3.44 3.00
C ILE A 26 8.72 -4.77 3.46
N PRO A 27 9.47 -5.62 4.19
CA PRO A 27 8.93 -6.87 4.70
C PRO A 27 7.74 -6.61 5.63
N SER A 28 6.57 -7.19 5.30
CA SER A 28 5.31 -6.99 6.04
C SER A 28 4.67 -8.30 6.50
N HIS A 29 5.41 -9.42 6.45
CA HIS A 29 4.88 -10.74 6.72
C HIS A 29 4.65 -11.04 8.21
N TYR A 30 3.82 -12.05 8.47
CA TYR A 30 3.55 -12.59 9.81
C TYR A 30 3.68 -14.13 9.84
N PRO A 31 4.30 -14.74 10.87
CA PRO A 31 5.05 -14.09 11.97
C PRO A 31 6.33 -13.43 11.45
N GLY A 32 6.68 -12.26 11.97
CA GLY A 32 7.81 -11.49 11.43
C GLY A 32 7.71 -10.00 11.68
N PRO A 33 8.30 -9.16 10.80
CA PRO A 33 8.35 -7.70 10.96
C PRO A 33 6.98 -7.01 11.06
N GLY A 34 5.94 -7.61 10.48
CA GLY A 34 4.57 -7.08 10.52
C GLY A 34 4.36 -5.78 9.73
N LYS A 35 3.13 -5.26 9.79
CA LYS A 35 2.65 -4.20 8.88
C LYS A 35 3.15 -2.78 9.20
N ALA A 36 3.86 -2.58 10.31
CA ALA A 36 4.19 -1.25 10.80
C ALA A 36 5.04 -0.42 9.81
N GLY A 37 6.03 -1.06 9.17
CA GLY A 37 6.90 -0.40 8.20
C GLY A 37 6.16 0.07 6.95
N VAL A 38 5.32 -0.81 6.37
CA VAL A 38 4.56 -0.49 5.15
C VAL A 38 3.47 0.56 5.44
N VAL A 39 2.85 0.53 6.61
CA VAL A 39 1.90 1.57 7.05
C VAL A 39 2.60 2.93 7.18
N ALA A 40 3.78 2.98 7.80
CA ALA A 40 4.53 4.23 7.92
C ALA A 40 4.94 4.81 6.57
N PHE A 41 5.38 3.95 5.63
CA PHE A 41 5.70 4.36 4.27
C PHE A 41 4.48 4.93 3.52
N LEU A 42 3.36 4.21 3.54
CA LEU A 42 2.12 4.66 2.88
C LEU A 42 1.60 5.96 3.50
N GLU A 43 1.65 6.09 4.82
CA GLU A 43 1.22 7.30 5.52
C GLU A 43 2.02 8.53 5.07
N ALA A 44 3.35 8.39 4.92
CA ALA A 44 4.20 9.46 4.38
C ALA A 44 3.89 9.74 2.91
N PHE A 45 3.84 8.69 2.07
CA PHE A 45 3.57 8.78 0.64
C PHE A 45 2.25 9.51 0.33
N LEU A 46 1.21 9.25 1.12
CA LEU A 46 -0.11 9.88 0.99
C LEU A 46 -0.08 11.35 1.46
N LYS A 47 0.60 11.65 2.59
CA LYS A 47 0.75 13.02 3.10
C LYS A 47 1.51 13.92 2.12
N GLU A 48 2.56 13.42 1.49
CA GLU A 48 3.33 14.13 0.45
C GLU A 48 2.46 14.54 -0.75
N ARG A 49 1.37 13.81 -1.00
CA ARG A 49 0.38 14.09 -2.07
C ARG A 49 -0.78 14.96 -1.60
N GLY A 50 -0.69 15.56 -0.41
CA GLY A 50 -1.71 16.44 0.15
C GLY A 50 -2.95 15.71 0.69
N LEU A 51 -2.90 14.38 0.79
CA LEU A 51 -3.97 13.59 1.41
C LEU A 51 -3.82 13.60 2.93
N ARG A 52 -4.92 13.30 3.63
CA ARG A 52 -4.97 13.30 5.10
C ARG A 52 -5.24 11.88 5.62
N PRO A 53 -4.26 10.96 5.55
CA PRO A 53 -4.43 9.63 6.08
C PRO A 53 -4.57 9.65 7.60
N PHE A 54 -5.42 8.79 8.13
CA PHE A 54 -5.56 8.54 9.57
C PHE A 54 -5.57 7.04 9.85
N ARG A 55 -5.19 6.67 11.08
CA ARG A 55 -5.21 5.28 11.53
C ARG A 55 -6.53 5.00 12.25
N GLN A 56 -7.23 3.95 11.86
CA GLN A 56 -8.46 3.49 12.50
C GLN A 56 -8.20 2.14 13.15
N GLU A 57 -8.40 2.01 14.46
CA GLU A 57 -8.25 0.72 15.15
C GLU A 57 -9.39 -0.22 14.77
N ALA A 58 -9.07 -1.27 13.98
CA ALA A 58 -10.05 -2.28 13.57
C ALA A 58 -10.13 -3.46 14.57
N ALA A 59 -9.02 -3.74 15.25
CA ALA A 59 -8.90 -4.66 16.37
C ALA A 59 -7.68 -4.25 17.23
N PRO A 60 -7.56 -4.71 18.49
CA PRO A 60 -6.45 -4.32 19.37
C PRO A 60 -5.09 -4.46 18.71
N GLY A 61 -4.39 -3.33 18.52
CA GLY A 61 -3.06 -3.30 17.91
C GLY A 61 -3.02 -3.57 16.40
N ARG A 62 -4.17 -3.59 15.70
CA ARG A 62 -4.29 -3.82 14.26
C ARG A 62 -5.02 -2.65 13.58
N PRO A 63 -4.38 -1.48 13.46
CA PRO A 63 -5.00 -0.35 12.80
C PRO A 63 -5.01 -0.49 11.27
N ASN A 64 -6.10 -0.06 10.65
CA ASN A 64 -6.16 0.25 9.23
C ASN A 64 -5.60 1.65 8.98
N LEU A 65 -5.01 1.87 7.81
CA LEU A 65 -4.67 3.20 7.30
C LEU A 65 -5.76 3.62 6.32
N VAL A 66 -6.43 4.74 6.60
CA VAL A 66 -7.60 5.19 5.85
C VAL A 66 -7.37 6.61 5.33
N VAL A 67 -7.80 6.87 4.09
CA VAL A 67 -7.95 8.22 3.54
C VAL A 67 -9.41 8.39 3.15
N ASP A 68 -10.03 9.46 3.62
CA ASP A 68 -11.40 9.82 3.25
C ASP A 68 -11.39 11.10 2.40
N LEU A 69 -12.01 11.02 1.22
CA LEU A 69 -12.16 12.11 0.25
C LEU A 69 -13.63 12.36 -0.09
N GLY A 70 -14.57 11.65 0.53
CA GLY A 70 -15.97 11.62 0.14
C GLY A 70 -16.83 12.65 0.88
N GLU A 71 -17.83 13.17 0.17
CA GLU A 71 -18.90 14.01 0.70
C GLU A 71 -20.24 13.57 0.08
N GLY A 72 -21.36 13.78 0.78
CA GLY A 72 -22.71 13.48 0.26
C GLY A 72 -23.19 12.04 0.49
N GLU A 73 -24.24 11.64 -0.24
CA GLU A 73 -24.87 10.32 -0.10
C GLU A 73 -24.24 9.27 -1.05
N GLY A 74 -24.10 8.04 -0.56
CA GLY A 74 -23.42 6.95 -1.27
C GLY A 74 -21.91 6.93 -1.00
N GLY A 75 -21.18 6.03 -1.68
CA GLY A 75 -19.74 5.94 -1.52
C GLY A 75 -19.10 4.78 -2.29
N LEU A 76 -17.80 4.90 -2.53
CA LEU A 76 -16.94 3.84 -3.04
C LEU A 76 -15.80 3.65 -2.05
N LEU A 77 -15.61 2.42 -1.58
CA LEU A 77 -14.45 2.05 -0.79
C LEU A 77 -13.48 1.26 -1.65
N LEU A 78 -12.24 1.74 -1.76
CA LEU A 78 -11.12 0.96 -2.28
C LEU A 78 -10.37 0.37 -1.09
N GLU A 79 -10.33 -0.95 -1.00
CA GLU A 79 -9.72 -1.68 0.10
C GLU A 79 -8.59 -2.57 -0.43
N GLY A 80 -7.53 -2.70 0.36
CA GLY A 80 -6.45 -3.63 0.12
C GLY A 80 -5.67 -3.90 1.40
N HIS A 81 -5.05 -5.08 1.48
CA HIS A 81 -4.24 -5.49 2.61
C HIS A 81 -2.74 -5.35 2.32
N THR A 82 -1.95 -5.04 3.34
CA THR A 82 -0.51 -4.78 3.21
C THR A 82 0.38 -5.88 3.80
N ASP A 83 -0.20 -6.83 4.54
CA ASP A 83 0.47 -8.04 4.99
C ASP A 83 0.57 -9.07 3.88
N VAL A 84 1.66 -9.82 3.96
CA VAL A 84 1.95 -10.95 3.08
C VAL A 84 2.27 -12.18 3.92
N VAL A 85 2.31 -13.34 3.27
CA VAL A 85 2.81 -14.58 3.91
C VAL A 85 4.34 -14.55 4.01
N THR A 86 4.92 -15.40 4.85
CA THR A 86 6.38 -15.57 4.92
C THR A 86 6.94 -15.99 3.55
N PRO A 87 8.16 -15.54 3.19
CA PRO A 87 8.74 -15.84 1.88
C PRO A 87 9.24 -17.30 1.76
N GLY A 88 9.27 -18.04 2.87
CA GLY A 88 9.85 -19.38 2.92
C GLY A 88 11.38 -19.34 2.91
N ASP A 89 12.00 -20.35 2.32
CA ASP A 89 13.46 -20.46 2.20
C ASP A 89 13.98 -19.54 1.08
N GLU A 90 14.66 -18.45 1.46
CA GLU A 90 15.24 -17.47 0.53
C GLU A 90 16.24 -18.10 -0.46
N ALA A 91 16.89 -19.22 -0.11
CA ALA A 91 17.82 -19.90 -1.00
C ALA A 91 17.14 -20.55 -2.22
N LEU A 92 15.82 -20.78 -2.15
CA LEU A 92 15.02 -21.32 -3.25
C LEU A 92 14.54 -20.23 -4.22
N TRP A 93 14.73 -18.95 -3.86
CA TRP A 93 14.29 -17.85 -4.71
C TRP A 93 15.35 -17.53 -5.77
N ARG A 94 14.89 -17.42 -7.03
CA ARG A 94 15.73 -16.94 -8.13
C ARG A 94 16.18 -15.47 -7.94
N TYR A 95 15.33 -14.67 -7.29
CA TYR A 95 15.60 -13.27 -6.96
C TYR A 95 15.19 -13.02 -5.50
N PRO A 96 15.87 -12.13 -4.76
CA PRO A 96 15.50 -11.85 -3.37
C PRO A 96 14.00 -11.50 -3.24
N PRO A 97 13.25 -12.12 -2.32
CA PRO A 97 11.79 -11.95 -2.23
C PRO A 97 11.37 -10.50 -1.95
N TYR A 98 12.23 -9.73 -1.29
CA TYR A 98 12.04 -8.30 -1.01
C TYR A 98 12.92 -7.41 -1.89
N GLY A 99 13.42 -7.91 -3.03
CA GLY A 99 14.28 -7.13 -3.92
C GLY A 99 13.53 -6.02 -4.67
N GLY A 100 12.25 -6.24 -4.97
CA GLY A 100 11.46 -5.31 -5.80
C GLY A 100 12.15 -5.08 -7.15
N VAL A 101 12.50 -6.16 -7.84
CA VAL A 101 13.16 -6.12 -9.16
C VAL A 101 12.10 -6.03 -10.27
N ALA A 102 12.33 -5.21 -11.29
CA ALA A 102 11.53 -5.13 -12.52
C ALA A 102 12.26 -5.84 -13.67
#